data_AF-A0A973RS25-F1
#
_entry.id   AF-A0A973RS25-F1
#
_cell.length_a   1.000
_cell.length_b   1.000
_cell.length_c   1.000
_cell.angle_alpha   90.00
_cell.angle_beta   90.00
_cell.angle_gamma   90.00
#
_symmetry.space_group_name_H-M   'P 1'
#
loop_
_entity.id
_entity.type
_entity.pdbx_description
1 polymer ?
#
loop_
_entity_poly.entity_id
_entity_poly.type
_entity_poly.pdbx_seq_one_letter_code
_entity_poly.pdbx_strand_id
1 'polypeptide(L)'
;MNRGWSLHVELHNDDAPESALDVMQEHLAAHAARLGYAPGTDNVSVQMIVDASTARQALDAGIKAVTRAARVAGASPDVLAVELLTEEALDRRLAEPPIPELAGLSEVGEILGVSRQRAGQLAERDGFPPVVALLKSGPVFVAWQVRKFAERVRPPGRPRKATATGAQG
;
A
#
# COMPACT_ATOMS: atom_id res chain seq x y z
N MET A 1 18.03 -13.89 -24.08
CA MET A 1 17.37 -14.85 -23.17
C MET A 1 15.99 -14.28 -22.85
N ASN A 2 14.94 -15.08 -22.94
CA ASN A 2 13.61 -14.65 -22.47
C ASN A 2 13.56 -14.74 -20.95
N ARG A 3 12.82 -13.84 -20.33
CA ARG A 3 12.48 -13.89 -18.91
C ARG A 3 11.02 -13.51 -18.71
N GLY A 4 10.43 -13.96 -17.61
CA GLY A 4 9.10 -13.57 -17.20
C GLY A 4 9.08 -12.14 -16.67
N TRP A 5 8.08 -11.39 -17.10
CA TRP A 5 7.76 -10.06 -16.61
C TRP A 5 6.35 -10.06 -16.04
N SER A 6 6.20 -9.55 -14.83
CA SER A 6 4.90 -9.30 -14.22
C SER A 6 4.35 -7.99 -14.76
N LEU A 7 3.25 -8.06 -15.51
CA LEU A 7 2.55 -6.90 -16.04
C LEU A 7 1.21 -6.74 -15.31
N HIS A 8 1.00 -5.54 -14.78
CA HIS A 8 -0.29 -5.07 -14.31
C HIS A 8 -0.82 -3.98 -15.26
N VAL A 9 -2.06 -4.12 -15.73
CA VAL A 9 -2.74 -3.15 -16.58
C VAL A 9 -4.07 -2.78 -15.94
N GLU A 10 -4.31 -1.48 -15.81
CA GLU A 10 -5.61 -0.93 -15.41
C GLU A 10 -6.29 -0.34 -16.64
N LEU A 11 -7.53 -0.76 -16.90
CA LEU A 11 -8.38 -0.25 -17.96
C LEU A 11 -9.53 0.53 -17.36
N HIS A 12 -9.97 1.56 -18.08
CA HIS A 12 -11.21 2.23 -17.73
C HIS A 12 -12.39 1.24 -17.79
N ASN A 13 -13.34 1.38 -16.88
CA ASN A 13 -14.58 0.63 -16.93
C ASN A 13 -15.72 1.54 -17.40
N ASP A 14 -16.20 1.30 -18.63
CA ASP A 14 -17.31 2.04 -19.27
C ASP A 14 -18.57 1.16 -19.33
N ASP A 15 -19.19 0.89 -18.18
CA ASP A 15 -20.43 0.06 -18.07
C ASP A 15 -20.36 -1.21 -18.94
N ALA A 16 -19.23 -1.93 -18.87
CA ALA A 16 -18.99 -3.11 -19.69
C ALA A 16 -20.05 -4.19 -19.42
N PRO A 17 -20.34 -5.08 -20.40
CA PRO A 17 -21.22 -6.22 -20.16
C PRO A 17 -20.82 -7.01 -18.93
N GLU A 18 -21.78 -7.55 -18.18
CA GLU A 18 -21.50 -8.34 -16.97
C GLU A 18 -20.57 -9.54 -17.25
N SER A 19 -20.65 -10.11 -18.46
CA SER A 19 -19.79 -11.20 -18.92
C SER A 19 -18.40 -10.76 -19.41
N ALA A 20 -18.10 -9.47 -19.45
CA ALA A 20 -16.88 -8.97 -20.09
C ALA A 20 -15.62 -9.50 -19.41
N LEU A 21 -15.59 -9.55 -18.07
CA LEU A 21 -14.46 -10.09 -17.32
C LEU A 21 -14.23 -11.57 -17.62
N ASP A 22 -15.29 -12.37 -17.73
CA ASP A 22 -15.20 -13.80 -18.05
C ASP A 22 -14.63 -14.01 -19.47
N VAL A 23 -15.11 -13.23 -20.44
CA VAL A 23 -14.62 -13.30 -21.83
C VAL A 23 -13.15 -12.87 -21.92
N MET A 24 -12.75 -11.83 -21.18
CA MET A 24 -11.35 -11.41 -21.10
C MET A 24 -10.48 -12.47 -20.42
N GLN A 25 -10.95 -13.07 -19.32
CA GLN A 25 -10.26 -14.12 -18.60
C GLN A 25 -10.00 -15.35 -19.48
N GLU A 26 -10.98 -15.75 -20.30
CA GLU A 26 -10.82 -16.82 -21.29
C GLU A 26 -9.80 -16.46 -22.37
N HIS A 27 -9.87 -15.24 -22.92
CA HIS A 27 -8.92 -14.78 -23.96
C HIS A 27 -7.48 -14.68 -23.46
N LEU A 28 -7.29 -14.41 -22.17
CA LEU A 28 -5.97 -14.23 -21.56
C LEU A 28 -5.50 -15.48 -20.79
N ALA A 29 -6.22 -16.60 -20.89
CA ALA A 29 -5.90 -17.84 -20.18
C ALA A 29 -4.49 -18.36 -20.49
N ALA A 30 -4.02 -18.18 -21.72
CA ALA A 30 -2.66 -18.56 -22.14
C ALA A 30 -1.54 -17.80 -21.39
N HIS A 31 -1.86 -16.66 -20.77
CA HIS A 31 -0.94 -15.83 -19.99
C HIS A 31 -1.11 -15.98 -18.48
N ALA A 32 -1.89 -17.00 -18.05
CA ALA A 32 -2.29 -17.19 -16.65
C ALA A 32 -2.77 -15.89 -15.98
N ALA A 33 -3.48 -15.07 -16.76
CA ALA A 33 -3.92 -13.76 -16.31
C ALA A 33 -4.92 -13.87 -15.15
N ARG A 34 -4.91 -12.90 -14.26
CA ARG A 34 -5.93 -12.69 -13.24
C ARG A 34 -6.61 -11.36 -13.50
N LEU A 35 -7.92 -11.35 -13.45
CA LEU A 35 -8.72 -10.16 -13.61
C LEU A 35 -9.48 -9.82 -12.32
N GLY A 36 -9.81 -8.55 -12.15
CA GLY A 36 -10.60 -8.05 -11.04
C GLY A 36 -10.82 -6.55 -11.19
N TYR A 37 -11.10 -5.89 -10.07
CA TYR A 37 -11.26 -4.43 -10.04
C TYR A 37 -10.09 -3.76 -9.29
N ALA A 38 -9.64 -2.62 -9.80
CA ALA A 38 -8.55 -1.86 -9.18
C ALA A 38 -9.00 -1.29 -7.81
N PRO A 39 -8.16 -1.37 -6.75
CA PRO A 39 -8.55 -0.94 -5.41
C PRO A 39 -9.03 0.52 -5.35
N GLY A 40 -10.19 0.74 -4.74
CA GLY A 40 -10.76 2.09 -4.57
C GLY A 40 -11.44 2.67 -5.82
N THR A 41 -11.53 1.89 -6.90
CA THR A 41 -12.23 2.24 -8.15
C THR A 41 -13.04 1.05 -8.65
N ASP A 42 -13.81 1.23 -9.71
CA ASP A 42 -14.49 0.19 -10.49
C ASP A 42 -13.77 -0.13 -11.80
N ASN A 43 -12.56 0.37 -12.01
CA ASN A 43 -11.74 0.10 -13.18
C ASN A 43 -11.32 -1.37 -13.24
N VAL A 44 -11.17 -1.92 -14.45
CA VAL A 44 -10.74 -3.30 -14.65
C VAL A 44 -9.24 -3.40 -14.43
N SER A 45 -8.82 -4.30 -13.53
CA SER A 45 -7.42 -4.65 -13.30
C SER A 45 -7.09 -6.00 -13.94
N VAL A 46 -5.95 -6.07 -14.63
CA VAL A 46 -5.43 -7.29 -15.23
C VAL A 46 -3.98 -7.50 -14.80
N GLN A 47 -3.71 -8.65 -14.20
CA GLN A 47 -2.37 -9.07 -13.80
C GLN A 47 -1.96 -10.31 -14.60
N MET A 48 -0.79 -10.30 -15.24
CA MET A 48 -0.30 -11.44 -16.02
C MET A 48 1.23 -11.56 -16.04
N ILE A 49 1.73 -12.72 -16.48
CA ILE A 49 3.14 -12.93 -16.78
C ILE A 49 3.34 -12.90 -18.30
N VAL A 50 4.33 -12.14 -18.76
CA VAL A 50 4.71 -12.01 -20.17
C VAL A 50 6.17 -12.41 -20.33
N ASP A 51 6.42 -13.45 -21.13
CA ASP A 51 7.78 -13.84 -21.50
C ASP A 51 8.32 -12.96 -22.62
N ALA A 52 9.41 -12.25 -22.35
CA ALA A 52 10.06 -11.41 -23.34
C ALA A 52 11.54 -11.22 -23.08
N SER A 53 12.28 -10.89 -24.14
CA SER A 53 13.72 -10.62 -24.02
C SER A 53 14.04 -9.23 -23.47
N THR A 54 13.07 -8.31 -23.49
CA THR A 54 13.22 -6.93 -23.01
C THR A 54 11.93 -6.42 -22.39
N ALA A 55 12.05 -5.43 -21.48
CA ALA A 55 10.91 -4.76 -20.86
C ALA A 55 9.94 -4.17 -21.90
N ARG A 56 10.49 -3.51 -22.94
CA ARG A 56 9.68 -2.91 -24.02
C ARG A 56 8.86 -3.95 -24.78
N GLN A 57 9.47 -5.09 -25.12
CA GLN A 57 8.73 -6.18 -25.77
C GLN A 57 7.63 -6.76 -24.87
N ALA A 58 7.90 -6.91 -23.57
CA ALA A 58 6.90 -7.39 -22.62
C ALA A 58 5.71 -6.43 -22.53
N LEU A 59 6.00 -5.13 -22.45
CA LEU A 59 5.00 -4.06 -22.39
C LEU A 59 4.15 -4.04 -23.66
N ASP A 60 4.78 -3.99 -24.83
CA ASP A 60 4.09 -3.94 -26.12
C ASP A 60 3.20 -5.18 -26.32
N ALA A 61 3.73 -6.38 -26.01
CA ALA A 61 3.00 -7.63 -26.17
C ALA A 61 1.82 -7.74 -25.20
N GLY A 62 2.03 -7.43 -23.92
CA GLY A 62 0.99 -7.57 -22.90
C GLY A 62 -0.12 -6.51 -23.03
N ILE A 63 0.20 -5.24 -23.28
CA ILE A 63 -0.82 -4.20 -23.54
C ILE A 63 -1.65 -4.59 -24.78
N LYS A 64 -0.99 -5.08 -25.84
CA LYS A 64 -1.70 -5.54 -27.03
C LYS A 64 -2.64 -6.72 -26.74
N ALA A 65 -2.21 -7.68 -25.91
CA ALA A 65 -3.05 -8.80 -25.51
C ALA A 65 -4.27 -8.33 -24.69
N VAL A 66 -4.05 -7.50 -23.67
CA VAL A 66 -5.10 -6.99 -22.78
C VAL A 66 -6.11 -6.13 -23.56
N THR A 67 -5.66 -5.16 -24.35
CA THR A 67 -6.56 -4.30 -25.11
C THR A 67 -7.28 -5.05 -26.24
N ARG A 68 -6.72 -6.14 -26.76
CA ARG A 68 -7.43 -7.04 -27.67
C ARG A 68 -8.53 -7.80 -26.94
N ALA A 69 -8.24 -8.37 -25.77
CA ALA A 69 -9.22 -9.09 -24.97
C ALA A 69 -10.40 -8.17 -24.57
N ALA A 70 -10.10 -6.94 -24.14
CA ALA A 70 -11.12 -5.94 -23.82
C ALA A 70 -12.07 -5.67 -25.00
N ARG A 71 -11.50 -5.42 -26.20
CA ARG A 71 -12.31 -5.20 -27.42
C ARG A 71 -13.19 -6.40 -27.77
N VAL A 72 -12.68 -7.63 -27.62
CA VAL A 72 -13.47 -8.84 -27.90
C VAL A 72 -14.61 -9.00 -26.88
N ALA A 73 -14.36 -8.64 -25.63
CA ALA A 73 -15.34 -8.69 -24.55
C ALA A 73 -16.37 -7.54 -24.58
N GLY A 74 -16.21 -6.56 -25.48
CA GLY A 74 -17.03 -5.35 -25.49
C GLY A 74 -16.73 -4.39 -24.32
N ALA A 75 -15.60 -4.55 -23.65
CA ALA A 75 -15.10 -3.63 -22.62
C ALA A 75 -14.25 -2.51 -23.23
N SER A 76 -14.05 -1.44 -22.46
CA SER A 76 -13.19 -0.32 -22.86
C SER A 76 -11.74 -0.77 -23.00
N PRO A 77 -11.05 -0.49 -24.13
CA PRO A 77 -9.63 -0.77 -24.29
C PRO A 77 -8.73 0.36 -23.75
N ASP A 78 -9.31 1.39 -23.12
CA ASP A 78 -8.61 2.58 -22.71
C ASP A 78 -7.76 2.30 -21.45
N VAL A 79 -6.44 2.32 -21.65
CA VAL A 79 -5.46 2.01 -20.61
C VAL A 79 -5.23 3.23 -19.73
N LEU A 80 -5.51 3.09 -18.44
CA LEU A 80 -5.30 4.14 -17.44
C LEU A 80 -3.93 4.05 -16.77
N ALA A 81 -3.47 2.83 -16.49
CA ALA A 81 -2.18 2.60 -15.86
C ALA A 81 -1.54 1.30 -16.34
N VAL A 82 -0.21 1.28 -16.37
CA VAL A 82 0.57 0.08 -16.62
C VAL A 82 1.77 0.04 -15.69
N GLU A 83 1.96 -1.09 -15.02
CA GLU A 83 3.15 -1.38 -14.23
C GLU A 83 3.81 -2.66 -14.75
N LEU A 84 5.13 -2.61 -14.93
CA LEU A 84 5.92 -3.75 -15.36
C LEU A 84 7.05 -3.97 -14.37
N LEU A 85 7.12 -5.18 -13.82
CA LEU A 85 8.15 -5.61 -12.88
C LEU A 85 8.83 -6.87 -13.42
N THR A 86 10.10 -7.05 -13.05
CA THR A 86 10.69 -8.40 -13.13
C THR A 86 10.08 -9.27 -12.04
N GLU A 87 10.13 -10.59 -12.18
CA GLU A 87 9.68 -11.51 -11.14
C GLU A 87 10.38 -11.25 -9.80
N GLU A 88 11.69 -11.00 -9.81
CA GLU A 88 12.45 -10.77 -8.58
C GLU A 88 12.06 -9.45 -7.89
N ALA A 89 11.63 -8.45 -8.66
CA ALA A 89 11.09 -7.20 -8.12
C ALA A 89 9.68 -7.39 -7.56
N LEU A 90 8.85 -8.19 -8.23
CA LEU A 90 7.52 -8.56 -7.74
C LEU A 90 7.63 -9.34 -6.42
N ASP A 91 8.46 -10.37 -6.36
CA ASP A 91 8.65 -11.19 -5.16
C ASP A 91 9.09 -10.36 -3.96
N ARG A 92 10.02 -9.42 -4.17
CA ARG A 92 10.45 -8.49 -3.12
C ARG A 92 9.29 -7.64 -2.62
N ARG A 93 8.46 -7.12 -3.53
CA ARG A 93 7.30 -6.30 -3.17
C ARG A 93 6.23 -7.13 -2.45
N LEU A 94 6.01 -8.37 -2.86
CA LEU A 94 5.06 -9.28 -2.20
C LEU A 94 5.55 -9.73 -0.81
N ALA A 95 6.87 -9.74 -0.58
CA ALA A 95 7.45 -10.03 0.73
C ALA A 95 7.35 -8.84 1.71
N GLU A 96 7.18 -7.62 1.21
CA GLU A 96 6.93 -6.44 2.05
C GLU A 96 5.44 -6.36 2.45
N PRO A 97 5.10 -6.17 3.74
CA PRO A 97 3.72 -5.98 4.16
C PRO A 97 3.11 -4.78 3.40
N PRO A 98 2.00 -4.95 2.67
CA PRO A 98 1.41 -3.88 1.86
C PRO A 98 0.86 -2.75 2.72
N ILE A 99 0.49 -3.07 3.95
CA ILE A 99 0.06 -2.11 4.96
C ILE A 99 1.20 -2.00 5.97
N PRO A 100 1.77 -0.80 6.18
CA PRO A 100 2.78 -0.61 7.21
C PRO A 100 2.16 -0.88 8.58
N GLU A 101 3.00 -1.21 9.57
CA GLU A 101 2.54 -1.35 10.94
C GLU A 101 1.77 -0.10 11.39
N LEU A 102 0.54 -0.30 11.86
CA LEU A 102 -0.34 0.77 12.32
C LEU A 102 -0.38 0.81 13.84
N ALA A 103 -0.58 2.00 14.40
CA ALA A 103 -0.66 2.24 15.83
C ALA A 103 -1.90 3.07 16.17
N GLY A 104 -2.72 2.59 17.10
CA GLY A 104 -3.72 3.41 17.78
C GLY A 104 -3.10 4.13 18.98
N LEU A 105 -3.91 4.87 19.75
CA LEU A 105 -3.40 5.64 20.89
C LEU A 105 -2.75 4.79 21.99
N SER A 106 -3.13 3.51 22.12
CA SER A 106 -2.48 2.59 23.06
C SER A 106 -1.05 2.30 22.62
N GLU A 107 -0.87 1.85 21.37
CA GLU A 107 0.44 1.51 20.79
C GLU A 107 1.33 2.75 20.67
N VAL A 108 0.76 3.92 20.37
CA VAL A 108 1.47 5.21 20.42
C VAL A 108 2.00 5.49 21.83
N GLY A 109 1.20 5.24 22.87
CA GLY A 109 1.63 5.38 24.26
C GLY A 109 2.83 4.50 24.58
N GLU A 110 2.81 3.25 24.13
CA GLU A 110 3.91 2.30 24.29
C GLU A 110 5.17 2.76 23.56
N ILE A 111 5.06 3.19 22.30
CA ILE A 111 6.19 3.69 21.50
C ILE A 111 6.84 4.92 22.15
N LEU A 112 6.02 5.83 22.68
CA LEU A 112 6.48 7.09 23.29
C LEU A 112 6.85 6.95 24.78
N GLY A 113 6.57 5.81 25.41
CA GLY A 113 6.75 5.61 26.85
C GLY A 113 5.84 6.49 27.72
N VAL A 114 4.62 6.78 27.26
CA VAL A 114 3.63 7.62 27.97
C VAL A 114 2.27 6.92 28.08
N SER A 115 1.37 7.43 28.93
CA SER A 115 0.01 6.89 29.01
C SER A 115 -0.77 7.13 27.71
N ARG A 116 -1.78 6.29 27.44
CA ARG A 116 -2.72 6.46 26.31
C ARG A 116 -3.33 7.87 26.26
N GLN A 117 -3.72 8.42 27.41
CA GLN A 117 -4.27 9.78 27.48
C GLN A 117 -3.24 10.84 27.06
N ARG A 118 -1.98 10.68 27.48
CA ARG A 118 -0.89 11.58 27.09
C ARG A 118 -0.53 11.43 25.62
N ALA A 119 -0.59 10.22 25.07
CA ALA A 119 -0.47 9.97 23.63
C ALA A 119 -1.53 10.75 22.84
N GLY A 120 -2.79 10.73 23.28
CA GLY A 120 -3.87 11.53 22.67
C GLY A 120 -3.55 13.03 22.65
N GLN A 121 -3.10 13.59 23.77
CA GLN A 121 -2.71 15.02 23.84
C GLN A 121 -1.49 15.37 22.97
N LEU A 122 -0.56 14.43 22.78
CA LEU A 122 0.59 14.64 21.90
C LEU A 122 0.20 14.57 20.43
N ALA A 123 -0.78 13.73 20.10
CA ALA A 123 -1.27 13.56 18.74
C ALA A 123 -1.97 14.82 18.18
N GLU A 124 -2.49 15.69 19.06
CA GLU A 124 -3.10 16.96 18.68
C GLU A 124 -2.08 18.09 18.44
N ARG A 125 -0.78 17.85 18.70
CA ARG A 125 0.27 18.88 18.56
C ARG A 125 0.80 18.96 17.15
N ASP A 126 1.18 20.18 16.76
CA ASP A 126 1.91 20.40 15.52
C ASP A 126 3.21 19.58 15.47
N GLY A 127 3.45 18.98 14.32
CA GLY A 127 4.63 18.14 14.07
C GLY A 127 4.50 16.70 14.57
N PHE A 128 3.38 16.31 15.19
CA PHE A 128 3.06 14.89 15.39
C PHE A 128 2.74 14.22 14.04
N PRO A 129 3.05 12.92 13.86
CA PRO A 129 2.69 12.19 12.64
C PRO A 129 1.21 12.34 12.24
N PRO A 130 0.91 12.44 10.93
CA PRO A 130 -0.45 12.57 10.46
C PRO A 130 -1.26 11.31 10.76
N VAL A 131 -2.55 11.52 11.03
CA VAL A 131 -3.53 10.44 11.16
C VAL A 131 -3.79 9.85 9.77
N VAL A 132 -3.72 8.52 9.65
CA VAL A 132 -4.04 7.80 8.39
C VAL A 132 -5.49 7.33 8.32
N ALA A 133 -6.14 7.16 9.47
CA ALA A 133 -7.56 6.87 9.55
C ALA A 133 -8.15 7.35 10.88
N LEU A 134 -9.40 7.85 10.82
CA LEU A 134 -10.20 8.15 12.01
C LEU A 134 -11.26 7.05 12.17
N LEU A 135 -11.06 6.18 13.16
CA LEU A 135 -12.00 5.10 13.49
C LEU A 135 -12.85 5.49 14.69
N LYS A 136 -13.95 4.77 14.94
CA LYS A 136 -14.77 4.95 16.15
C LYS A 136 -13.96 4.75 17.45
N SER A 137 -12.91 3.93 17.40
CA SER A 137 -12.00 3.66 18.53
C SER A 137 -10.92 4.74 18.73
N GLY A 138 -10.78 5.69 17.79
CA GLY A 138 -9.81 6.77 17.82
C GLY A 138 -8.97 6.88 16.55
N PRO A 139 -8.00 7.82 16.52
CA PRO A 139 -7.10 8.00 15.40
C PRO A 139 -6.10 6.83 15.28
N VAL A 140 -5.74 6.53 14.03
CA VAL A 140 -4.73 5.53 13.65
C VAL A 140 -3.58 6.23 12.95
N PHE A 141 -2.35 5.84 13.30
CA PHE A 141 -1.10 6.39 12.79
C PHE A 141 -0.24 5.29 12.17
N VAL A 142 0.74 5.67 11.36
CA VAL A 142 1.78 4.73 10.93
C VAL A 142 2.86 4.62 12.02
N ALA A 143 3.07 3.41 12.54
CA ALA A 143 3.90 3.17 13.72
C ALA A 143 5.36 3.66 13.53
N TRP A 144 5.96 3.46 12.35
CA TRP A 144 7.32 3.91 12.09
C TRP A 144 7.46 5.44 12.11
N GLN A 145 6.42 6.20 11.74
CA GLN A 145 6.44 7.66 11.82
C GLN A 145 6.42 8.12 13.28
N VAL A 146 5.69 7.41 14.14
CA VAL A 146 5.64 7.66 15.59
C VAL A 146 7.00 7.35 16.23
N ARG A 147 7.65 6.25 15.86
CA ARG A 147 9.03 5.95 16.29
C ARG A 147 10.00 7.06 15.87
N LYS A 148 9.92 7.50 14.61
CA LYS A 148 10.75 8.61 14.10
C LYS A 148 10.47 9.94 14.82
N PHE A 149 9.23 10.19 15.22
CA PHE A 149 8.88 11.33 16.06
C PHE A 149 9.53 11.22 17.45
N ALA A 150 9.46 10.04 18.07
CA ALA A 150 10.07 9.77 19.38
C ALA A 150 11.58 10.05 19.39
N GLU A 151 12.28 9.71 18.31
CA GLU A 151 13.72 9.99 18.15
C GLU A 151 14.04 11.50 18.12
N ARG A 152 13.14 12.32 17.56
CA ARG A 152 13.32 13.78 17.43
C ARG A 152 12.98 14.50 18.73
N VAL A 153 11.98 14.01 19.46
CA VAL A 153 11.49 14.60 20.71
C VAL A 153 12.15 13.90 21.89
N ARG A 154 13.47 14.06 22.06
CA ARG A 154 14.19 13.52 23.23
C ARG A 154 13.48 13.97 24.52
N PRO A 155 13.28 13.08 25.51
CA PRO A 155 12.66 13.47 26.77
C PRO A 155 13.51 14.54 27.48
N PRO A 156 12.90 15.59 28.07
CA PRO A 156 13.62 16.38 29.07
C PRO A 156 13.99 15.42 30.20
N GLY A 157 15.30 15.33 30.49
CA GLY A 157 15.81 14.44 31.53
C GLY A 157 15.04 14.63 32.83
N ARG A 158 14.65 13.51 33.46
CA ARG A 158 13.92 13.49 34.73
C ARG A 158 14.60 14.45 35.72
N PRO A 159 13.93 15.51 36.22
CA PRO A 159 14.53 16.36 37.24
C PRO A 159 14.85 15.49 38.45
N ARG A 160 16.14 15.49 38.82
CA ARG A 160 16.66 14.74 39.97
C ARG A 160 15.96 15.30 41.21
N LYS A 161 15.15 14.47 41.87
CA LYS A 161 14.47 14.85 43.11
C LYS A 161 15.55 15.28 44.11
N ALA A 162 15.61 16.56 44.46
CA ALA A 162 16.48 17.04 45.51
C ALA A 162 16.07 16.32 46.80
N THR A 163 16.94 15.47 47.32
CA THR A 163 16.83 14.91 48.65
C THR A 163 16.92 16.07 49.63
N ALA A 164 15.80 16.46 50.22
CA ALA A 164 15.78 17.34 51.38
C ALA A 164 16.40 16.58 52.56
N THR A 165 17.69 16.79 52.78
CA THR A 165 18.37 16.48 54.03
C THR A 165 17.89 17.49 55.07
N GLY A 166 16.92 17.09 55.89
CA GLY A 166 16.56 17.78 57.13
C GLY A 166 17.13 17.00 58.31
N ALA A 167 18.20 17.55 58.90
CA ALA A 167 18.87 17.04 60.08
C ALA A 167 18.03 17.23 61.34
N GLN A 168 18.38 16.44 62.35
CA GLN A 168 17.87 16.44 63.72
C GLN A 168 18.10 17.79 64.43
N GLY A 169 17.20 18.09 65.38
CA GLY A 169 17.29 19.14 66.39
C GLY A 169 16.15 18.97 67.37
#